data_AF-A0A3Q2DXT8-F1
#
_entry.id   AF-A0A3Q2DXT8-F1
#
_cell.length_a   1.000
_cell.length_b   1.000
_cell.length_c   1.000
_cell.angle_alpha   90.00
_cell.angle_beta   90.00
_cell.angle_gamma   90.00
#
_symmetry.space_group_name_H-M   'P 1'
#
loop_
_entity.id
_entity.type
_entity.pdbx_description
1 polymer ?
#
loop_
_entity_poly.entity_id
_entity_poly.type
_entity_poly.pdbx_seq_one_letter_code
_entity_poly.pdbx_strand_id
1 'polypeptide(L)'
;IDLLKENIEGCSVFTLPAKKWHWRARTAALYFSQTIPACSTYRVLFSSSVLNLCELVALRPDLARLKKILYFHENQLVYPVRKDQERDFQYGYNQVLSCLVSDVVAFNSRFNMESFLSSIRSFMKKIPDHRPKDLDRLIRPKCVVLSYPVQFPDIRRWASAVHRAWLFTAVWQPPLQSVQHFCSASPQELNPLDHTLRVLSWSLVWLESGGSRGFILSGNMDFCVV
;
A
#
# COMPACT_ATOMS: atom_id res chain seq x y z
N ILE A 1 7.30 -6.54 -4.18
CA ILE A 1 8.73 -6.35 -3.84
C ILE A 1 9.60 -7.16 -4.78
N ASP A 2 9.29 -8.43 -4.98
CA ASP A 2 10.04 -9.32 -5.90
C ASP A 2 10.07 -8.74 -7.33
N LEU A 3 8.94 -8.25 -7.82
CA LEU A 3 8.86 -7.53 -9.09
C LEU A 3 9.79 -6.31 -9.18
N LEU A 4 9.99 -5.55 -8.10
CA LEU A 4 10.89 -4.38 -8.15
C LEU A 4 12.35 -4.83 -8.27
N LYS A 5 12.74 -5.88 -7.53
CA LYS A 5 14.10 -6.46 -7.63
C LYS A 5 14.37 -7.06 -9.01
N GLU A 6 13.37 -7.72 -9.58
CA GLU A 6 13.49 -8.37 -10.88
C GLU A 6 13.57 -7.38 -12.04
N ASN A 7 12.92 -6.21 -11.92
CA ASN A 7 12.80 -5.25 -13.02
C ASN A 7 13.69 -4.01 -12.87
N ILE A 8 14.38 -3.84 -11.72
CA ILE A 8 15.27 -2.71 -11.47
C ILE A 8 16.65 -3.22 -11.06
N GLU A 9 17.60 -3.18 -12.00
CA GLU A 9 18.98 -3.52 -11.73
C GLU A 9 19.62 -2.57 -10.70
N GLY A 10 20.46 -3.11 -9.81
CA GLY A 10 21.17 -2.33 -8.79
C GLY A 10 20.31 -1.85 -7.61
N CYS A 11 19.03 -2.24 -7.57
CA CYS A 11 18.10 -1.91 -6.49
C CYS A 11 18.44 -2.66 -5.18
N SER A 12 18.59 -1.95 -4.07
CA SER A 12 18.74 -2.54 -2.74
C SER A 12 17.44 -2.44 -1.95
N VAL A 13 16.97 -3.56 -1.38
CA VAL A 13 15.65 -3.63 -0.73
C VAL A 13 15.76 -4.07 0.71
N PHE A 14 15.23 -3.24 1.60
CA PHE A 14 15.20 -3.43 3.04
C PHE A 14 13.73 -3.57 3.48
N THR A 15 13.42 -4.66 4.18
CA THR A 15 12.03 -5.00 4.53
C THR A 15 11.90 -5.49 5.95
N LEU A 16 10.75 -5.26 6.56
CA LEU A 16 10.35 -5.88 7.82
C LEU A 16 9.13 -6.78 7.61
N PRO A 17 9.02 -7.88 8.38
CA PRO A 17 7.87 -8.78 8.27
C PRO A 17 6.58 -8.07 8.70
N ALA A 18 5.44 -8.39 8.07
CA ALA A 18 4.12 -7.82 8.38
C ALA A 18 3.58 -8.12 9.80
N LYS A 19 4.31 -8.91 10.60
CA LYS A 19 3.95 -9.20 11.99
C LYS A 19 4.12 -7.96 12.86
N LYS A 20 3.12 -7.70 13.72
CA LYS A 20 3.10 -6.56 14.66
C LYS A 20 3.27 -5.21 13.95
N TRP A 21 2.58 -5.01 12.83
CA TRP A 21 2.71 -3.82 11.98
C TRP A 21 2.59 -2.49 12.72
N HIS A 22 1.70 -2.41 13.70
CA HIS A 22 1.52 -1.24 14.56
C HIS A 22 2.83 -0.75 15.21
N TRP A 23 3.71 -1.68 15.56
CA TRP A 23 5.04 -1.38 16.09
C TRP A 23 5.98 -0.95 14.97
N ARG A 24 5.93 -1.63 13.82
CA ARG A 24 6.79 -1.33 12.69
C ARG A 24 6.54 0.06 12.11
N ALA A 25 5.29 0.47 11.98
CA ALA A 25 4.91 1.82 11.56
C ALA A 25 5.48 2.94 12.46
N ARG A 26 5.88 2.61 13.70
CA ARG A 26 6.51 3.56 14.64
C ARG A 26 8.02 3.44 14.72
N THR A 27 8.58 2.25 14.56
CA THR A 27 9.99 1.98 14.89
C THR A 27 10.84 1.61 13.68
N ALA A 28 10.23 1.36 12.51
CA ALA A 28 10.96 0.95 11.31
C ALA A 28 11.94 2.02 10.84
N ALA A 29 11.61 3.31 10.96
CA ALA A 29 12.50 4.40 10.57
C ALA A 29 13.82 4.37 11.36
N LEU A 30 13.75 4.21 12.68
CA LEU A 30 14.92 4.07 13.53
C LEU A 30 15.73 2.82 13.16
N TYR A 31 15.07 1.67 12.96
CA TYR A 31 15.75 0.44 12.56
C TYR A 31 16.45 0.60 11.19
N PHE A 32 15.80 1.19 10.20
CA PHE A 32 16.36 1.40 8.87
C PHE A 32 17.46 2.45 8.86
N SER A 33 17.43 3.43 9.76
CA SER A 33 18.53 4.39 9.91
C SER A 33 19.87 3.71 10.23
N GLN A 34 19.84 2.58 10.93
CA GLN A 34 21.02 1.80 11.32
C GLN A 34 21.36 0.67 10.35
N THR A 35 20.38 0.14 9.61
CA THR A 35 20.56 -1.07 8.78
C THR A 35 20.74 -0.80 7.30
N ILE A 36 20.27 0.34 6.78
CA ILE A 36 20.57 0.74 5.41
C ILE A 36 22.02 1.21 5.37
N PRO A 37 22.94 0.54 4.65
CA PRO A 37 24.32 0.97 4.58
C PRO A 37 24.41 2.32 3.87
N ALA A 38 25.38 3.14 4.25
CA ALA A 38 25.69 4.34 3.48
C ALA A 38 26.21 3.93 2.10
N CYS A 39 25.63 4.49 1.05
CA CYS A 39 26.05 4.21 -0.31
C CYS A 39 25.96 5.48 -1.16
N SER A 40 27.03 5.81 -1.88
CA SER A 40 27.07 6.98 -2.77
C SER A 40 26.36 6.75 -4.11
N THR A 41 26.04 5.50 -4.44
CA THR A 41 25.36 5.14 -5.70
C THR A 41 23.86 5.26 -5.60
N TYR A 42 23.26 5.24 -4.40
CA TYR A 42 21.81 5.42 -4.24
C TYR A 42 21.35 6.75 -4.82
N ARG A 43 20.22 6.72 -5.52
CA ARG A 43 19.64 7.90 -6.20
C ARG A 43 18.19 8.13 -5.85
N VAL A 44 17.45 7.06 -5.61
CA VAL A 44 16.00 7.09 -5.38
C VAL A 44 15.73 6.36 -4.08
N LEU A 45 15.01 7.00 -3.17
CA LEU A 45 14.47 6.36 -1.98
C LEU A 45 12.98 6.11 -2.21
N PHE A 46 12.61 4.85 -2.44
CA PHE A 46 11.22 4.43 -2.59
C PHE A 46 10.76 3.74 -1.30
N SER A 47 9.67 4.19 -0.70
CA SER A 47 9.12 3.56 0.51
C SER A 47 7.61 3.39 0.48
N SER A 48 7.10 2.43 1.25
CA SER A 48 5.66 2.34 1.54
C SER A 48 5.20 3.50 2.42
N SER A 49 3.90 3.83 2.37
CA SER A 49 3.27 4.85 3.23
C SER A 49 3.18 4.45 4.70
N VAL A 50 3.50 3.20 5.05
CA VAL A 50 3.51 2.72 6.45
C VAL A 50 4.79 3.14 7.16
N LEU A 51 5.91 3.26 6.44
CA LEU A 51 7.16 3.77 6.97
C LEU A 51 7.02 5.27 7.28
N ASN A 52 7.41 5.68 8.49
CA ASN A 52 7.60 7.09 8.79
C ASN A 52 8.85 7.61 8.07
N LEU A 53 8.66 8.04 6.82
CA LEU A 53 9.72 8.53 5.96
C LEU A 53 10.36 9.80 6.51
N CYS A 54 9.57 10.65 7.18
CA CYS A 54 10.05 11.89 7.80
C CYS A 54 11.13 11.61 8.85
N GLU A 55 10.90 10.64 9.72
CA GLU A 55 11.91 10.22 10.71
C GLU A 55 13.15 9.63 10.05
N LEU A 56 12.98 8.76 9.05
CA LEU A 56 14.13 8.13 8.40
C LEU A 56 15.04 9.17 7.75
N VAL A 57 14.49 10.10 6.98
CA VAL A 57 15.30 11.13 6.30
C VAL A 57 15.88 12.15 7.27
N ALA A 58 15.20 12.43 8.40
CA ALA A 58 15.75 13.29 9.45
C ALA A 58 16.96 12.64 10.14
N LEU A 59 16.92 11.32 10.36
CA LEU A 59 18.03 10.56 10.93
C LEU A 59 19.15 10.26 9.92
N ARG A 60 18.86 10.33 8.62
CA ARG A 60 19.78 9.99 7.53
C ARG A 60 19.87 11.09 6.47
N PRO A 61 20.67 12.14 6.70
CA PRO A 61 20.87 13.22 5.73
C PRO A 61 21.37 12.74 4.36
N ASP A 62 22.13 11.64 4.33
CA ASP A 62 22.61 11.01 3.10
C ASP A 62 21.48 10.36 2.28
N LEU A 63 20.38 9.95 2.92
CA LEU A 63 19.16 9.49 2.27
C LEU A 63 18.19 10.64 1.96
N ALA A 64 18.19 11.71 2.77
CA ALA A 64 17.32 12.87 2.58
C ALA A 64 17.52 13.59 1.23
N ARG A 65 18.76 13.58 0.71
CA ARG A 65 19.12 14.13 -0.61
C ARG A 65 18.61 13.30 -1.80
N LEU A 66 18.21 12.05 -1.59
CA LEU A 66 17.74 11.18 -2.67
C LEU A 66 16.38 11.63 -3.18
N LYS A 67 16.00 11.24 -4.40
CA LYS A 67 14.63 11.43 -4.88
C LYS A 67 13.70 10.50 -4.10
N LYS A 68 12.75 11.06 -3.35
CA LYS A 68 11.88 10.33 -2.41
C LYS A 68 10.54 10.03 -3.07
N ILE A 69 10.22 8.76 -3.23
CA ILE A 69 8.96 8.26 -3.77
C ILE A 69 8.22 7.52 -2.66
N LEU A 70 7.04 8.00 -2.30
CA LEU A 70 6.19 7.40 -1.27
C LEU A 70 5.02 6.68 -1.93
N TYR A 71 4.81 5.40 -1.66
CA TYR A 71 3.76 4.60 -2.27
C TYR A 71 2.67 4.19 -1.28
N PHE A 72 1.43 4.55 -1.60
CA PHE A 72 0.22 4.28 -0.82
C PHE A 72 -0.50 3.01 -1.27
N HIS A 73 -0.44 1.98 -0.43
CA HIS A 73 -1.31 0.80 -0.51
C HIS A 73 -2.67 1.02 0.17
N GLU A 74 -2.66 1.80 1.25
CA GLU A 74 -3.77 1.99 2.15
C GLU A 74 -3.70 3.39 2.78
N ASN A 75 -4.88 3.94 3.09
CA ASN A 75 -5.06 5.26 3.65
C ASN A 75 -5.56 5.14 5.10
N GLN A 76 -4.74 5.57 6.05
CA GLN A 76 -5.04 5.52 7.48
C GLN A 76 -6.03 6.61 7.93
N LEU A 77 -6.26 7.65 7.13
CA LEU A 77 -7.18 8.74 7.48
C LEU A 77 -8.65 8.32 7.36
N VAL A 78 -8.94 7.31 6.53
CA VAL A 78 -10.30 6.82 6.26
C VAL A 78 -10.45 5.34 6.63
N TYR A 79 -9.44 4.74 7.25
CA TYR A 79 -9.49 3.33 7.61
C TYR A 79 -10.56 3.11 8.70
N PRO A 80 -11.48 2.13 8.52
CA PRO A 80 -12.57 1.92 9.46
C PRO A 80 -12.03 1.38 10.79
N VAL A 81 -12.05 2.22 11.83
CA VAL A 81 -11.75 1.83 13.21
C VAL A 81 -13.04 1.64 13.99
N ARG A 82 -13.14 0.55 14.75
CA ARG A 82 -14.32 0.29 15.61
C ARG A 82 -14.39 1.21 16.82
N LYS A 83 -13.21 1.61 17.30
CA LYS A 83 -13.02 2.51 18.42
C LYS A 83 -11.76 3.31 18.15
N ASP A 84 -11.91 4.62 18.03
CA ASP A 84 -10.79 5.54 17.78
C ASP A 84 -9.86 5.53 19.00
N GLN A 85 -8.60 5.14 18.80
CA GLN A 85 -7.56 5.21 19.82
C GLN A 85 -6.50 6.23 19.40
N GLU A 86 -5.81 6.86 20.36
CA GLU A 86 -4.74 7.83 20.06
C GLU A 86 -3.65 7.25 19.15
N ARG A 87 -3.36 5.95 19.27
CA ARG A 87 -2.44 5.26 18.38
C ARG A 87 -2.84 5.30 16.90
N ASP A 88 -4.14 5.31 16.61
CA ASP A 88 -4.66 5.29 15.24
C ASP A 88 -4.47 6.67 14.60
N PHE A 89 -4.52 7.74 15.39
CA PHE A 89 -4.15 9.08 14.95
C PHE A 89 -2.67 9.15 14.52
N GLN A 90 -1.76 8.49 15.23
CA GLN A 90 -0.34 8.53 14.89
C GLN A 90 -0.05 7.99 13.48
N TYR A 91 -0.77 6.95 13.02
CA TYR A 91 -0.52 6.37 11.69
C TYR A 91 -0.93 7.31 10.55
N GLY A 92 -2.12 7.92 10.64
CA GLY A 92 -2.54 8.91 9.66
C GLY A 92 -1.67 10.17 9.70
N TYR A 93 -1.24 10.59 10.90
CA TYR A 93 -0.32 11.72 11.06
C TYR A 93 1.04 11.45 10.39
N ASN A 94 1.61 10.26 10.62
CA ASN A 94 2.86 9.83 9.98
C ASN A 94 2.73 9.79 8.45
N GLN A 95 1.59 9.32 7.91
CA GLN A 95 1.35 9.34 6.46
C GLN A 95 1.37 10.77 5.89
N VAL A 96 0.76 11.72 6.59
CA VAL A 96 0.78 13.13 6.17
C VAL A 96 2.19 13.72 6.23
N LEU A 97 2.95 13.46 7.30
CA LEU A 97 4.34 13.92 7.40
C LEU A 97 5.22 13.32 6.30
N SER A 98 5.10 12.01 6.05
CA SER A 98 5.80 11.32 4.95
C SER A 98 5.45 11.93 3.58
N CYS A 99 4.19 12.31 3.34
CA CYS A 99 3.79 13.03 2.14
C CYS A 99 4.47 14.40 2.02
N LEU A 100 4.70 15.11 3.12
CA LEU A 100 5.34 16.43 3.10
C LEU A 100 6.81 16.36 2.69
N VAL A 101 7.56 15.37 3.19
CA VAL A 101 9.00 15.20 2.89
C VAL A 101 9.29 14.48 1.57
N SER A 102 8.31 13.81 0.98
CA SER A 102 8.48 13.11 -0.30
C SER A 102 8.42 14.05 -1.49
N ASP A 103 9.08 13.65 -2.58
CA ASP A 103 9.06 14.38 -3.84
C ASP A 103 7.93 13.92 -4.77
N VAL A 104 7.55 12.64 -4.66
CA VAL A 104 6.42 12.03 -5.39
C VAL A 104 5.61 11.16 -4.43
N VAL A 105 4.29 11.29 -4.49
CA VAL A 105 3.35 10.47 -3.72
C VAL A 105 2.51 9.64 -4.68
N ALA A 106 2.82 8.36 -4.81
CA ALA A 106 2.12 7.43 -5.66
C ALA A 106 0.98 6.74 -4.91
N PHE A 107 -0.21 6.73 -5.48
CA PHE A 107 -1.38 6.02 -4.94
C PHE A 107 -1.78 4.88 -5.85
N ASN A 108 -2.16 3.74 -5.26
CA ASN A 108 -2.65 2.57 -6.00
C ASN A 108 -3.92 2.83 -6.83
N SER A 109 -4.67 3.90 -6.55
CA SER A 109 -5.89 4.26 -7.27
C SER A 109 -6.23 5.75 -7.10
N ARG A 110 -7.02 6.28 -8.04
CA ARG A 110 -7.57 7.65 -7.95
C ARG A 110 -8.46 7.83 -6.74
N PHE A 111 -9.25 6.82 -6.38
CA PHE A 111 -10.11 6.85 -5.19
C PHE A 111 -9.28 7.00 -3.91
N ASN A 112 -8.20 6.21 -3.77
CA ASN A 112 -7.32 6.30 -2.61
C ASN A 112 -6.68 7.70 -2.49
N MET A 113 -6.21 8.25 -3.60
CA MET A 113 -5.65 9.61 -3.65
C MET A 113 -6.66 10.68 -3.23
N GLU A 114 -7.84 10.71 -3.84
CA GLU A 114 -8.85 11.74 -3.57
C GLU A 114 -9.44 11.60 -2.15
N SER A 115 -9.68 10.36 -1.68
CA SER A 115 -10.14 10.12 -0.30
C SER A 115 -9.09 10.52 0.74
N PHE A 116 -7.80 10.32 0.47
CA PHE A 116 -6.72 10.80 1.33
C PHE A 116 -6.71 12.33 1.39
N LEU A 117 -6.59 12.99 0.24
CA LEU A 117 -6.46 14.45 0.15
C LEU A 117 -7.66 15.19 0.78
N SER A 118 -8.87 14.74 0.49
CA SER A 118 -10.11 15.35 1.04
C SER A 118 -10.24 15.16 2.56
N SER A 119 -9.64 14.08 3.11
CA SER A 119 -9.73 13.75 4.53
C SER A 119 -8.64 14.39 5.39
N ILE A 120 -7.59 14.98 4.81
CA ILE A 120 -6.52 15.63 5.58
C ILE A 120 -7.07 16.71 6.50
N ARG A 121 -7.95 17.58 5.98
CA ARG A 121 -8.50 18.71 6.75
C ARG A 121 -9.33 18.23 7.95
N SER A 122 -10.18 17.23 7.77
CA SER A 122 -10.99 16.69 8.87
C SER A 122 -10.12 15.95 9.88
N PHE A 123 -9.15 15.17 9.40
CA PHE A 123 -8.22 14.43 10.25
C PHE A 123 -7.39 15.35 11.17
N MET A 124 -6.89 16.47 10.65
CA MET A 124 -6.12 17.45 11.44
C MET A 124 -6.96 18.17 12.52
N LYS A 125 -8.30 18.09 12.47
CA LYS A 125 -9.16 18.60 13.56
C LYS A 125 -9.04 17.78 14.85
N LYS A 126 -8.49 16.56 14.78
CA LYS A 126 -8.18 15.74 15.97
C LYS A 126 -7.06 16.36 16.83
N ILE A 127 -6.21 17.23 16.25
CA ILE A 127 -5.22 17.98 17.02
C ILE A 127 -5.95 19.01 17.88
N PRO A 128 -5.76 19.03 19.22
CA PRO A 128 -6.49 19.93 20.11
C PRO A 128 -6.33 21.41 19.74
N ASP A 129 -5.10 21.86 19.50
CA ASP A 129 -4.74 23.26 19.20
C ASP A 129 -3.66 23.35 18.08
N HIS A 130 -3.40 24.55 17.56
CA HIS A 130 -2.36 24.86 16.56
C HIS A 130 -2.39 23.99 15.31
N ARG A 131 -3.59 23.86 14.72
CA ARG A 131 -3.83 22.99 13.58
C ARG A 131 -3.14 23.52 12.31
N PRO A 132 -2.30 22.70 11.64
CA PRO A 132 -1.73 23.07 10.36
C PRO A 132 -2.81 23.19 9.29
N LYS A 133 -2.64 24.14 8.36
CA LYS A 133 -3.59 24.44 7.28
C LYS A 133 -2.96 24.14 5.92
N ASP A 134 -3.83 23.97 4.92
CA ASP A 134 -3.45 23.86 3.50
C ASP A 134 -2.47 22.71 3.16
N LEU A 135 -2.37 21.70 4.04
CA LEU A 135 -1.51 20.53 3.81
C LEU A 135 -1.90 19.75 2.55
N ASP A 136 -3.19 19.67 2.24
CA ASP A 136 -3.70 19.06 1.01
C ASP A 136 -3.19 19.78 -0.26
N ARG A 137 -3.08 21.11 -0.20
CA ARG A 137 -2.55 21.93 -1.31
C ARG A 137 -1.05 21.73 -1.51
N LEU A 138 -0.30 21.48 -0.43
CA LEU A 138 1.12 21.16 -0.50
C LEU A 138 1.37 19.75 -1.04
N ILE A 139 0.49 18.80 -0.72
CA ILE A 139 0.66 17.38 -1.08
C ILE A 139 0.14 17.10 -2.50
N ARG A 140 -1.00 17.68 -2.90
CA ARG A 140 -1.66 17.39 -4.19
C ARG A 140 -0.73 17.48 -5.43
N PRO A 141 0.15 18.49 -5.59
CA PRO A 141 1.02 18.59 -6.76
C PRO A 141 2.02 17.44 -6.90
N LYS A 142 2.29 16.72 -5.82
CA LYS A 142 3.20 15.57 -5.78
C LYS A 142 2.50 14.24 -6.05
N CYS A 143 1.16 14.25 -6.10
CA CYS A 143 0.37 13.03 -6.18
C CYS A 143 0.28 12.49 -7.60
N VAL A 144 0.50 11.19 -7.75
CA VAL A 144 0.30 10.44 -8.99
C VAL A 144 -0.47 9.15 -8.70
N VAL A 145 -1.20 8.64 -9.69
CA VAL A 145 -1.86 7.34 -9.58
C VAL A 145 -1.00 6.31 -10.30
N LEU A 146 -0.55 5.30 -9.56
CA LEU A 146 0.24 4.17 -10.06
C LEU A 146 -0.41 2.89 -9.53
N SER A 147 -1.14 2.20 -10.40
CA SER A 147 -1.80 0.92 -10.07
C SER A 147 -0.77 -0.16 -9.70
N TYR A 148 -1.22 -1.15 -8.91
CA TYR A 148 -0.34 -2.23 -8.50
C TYR A 148 0.15 -3.02 -9.73
N PRO A 149 1.46 -3.25 -9.87
CA PRO A 149 1.99 -4.04 -10.96
C PRO A 149 1.59 -5.50 -10.77
N VAL A 150 0.77 -6.02 -11.67
CA VAL A 150 0.39 -7.43 -11.72
C VAL A 150 1.04 -8.04 -12.95
N GLN A 151 1.90 -9.04 -12.75
CA GLN A 151 2.31 -9.92 -13.83
C GLN A 151 1.21 -10.94 -14.05
N PHE A 152 0.56 -10.85 -15.21
CA PHE A 152 -0.41 -11.86 -15.61
C PHE A 152 0.33 -13.04 -16.24
N PRO A 153 0.10 -14.28 -15.76
CA PRO A 153 0.60 -15.45 -16.48
C PRO A 153 -0.01 -15.49 -17.89
N ASP A 154 0.71 -16.04 -18.87
CA ASP A 154 0.17 -16.17 -20.23
C ASP A 154 -1.04 -17.12 -20.22
N ILE A 155 -2.22 -16.51 -20.23
CA ILE A 155 -3.53 -17.17 -20.13
C ILE A 155 -3.84 -17.99 -21.40
N ARG A 156 -3.14 -17.73 -22.51
CA ARG A 156 -3.32 -18.49 -23.76
C ARG A 156 -2.95 -19.96 -23.62
N ARG A 157 -2.07 -20.30 -22.67
CA ARG A 157 -1.73 -21.69 -22.34
C ARG A 157 -2.83 -22.44 -21.59
N TRP A 158 -3.80 -21.74 -21.00
CA TRP A 158 -4.87 -22.31 -20.17
C TRP A 158 -6.23 -22.29 -20.87
N ALA A 159 -6.35 -21.58 -22.00
CA ALA A 159 -7.58 -21.45 -22.78
C ALA A 159 -8.10 -22.78 -23.35
N SER A 160 -7.24 -23.78 -23.52
CA SER A 160 -7.63 -25.12 -23.99
C SER A 160 -8.17 -26.05 -22.89
N ALA A 161 -8.05 -25.68 -21.61
CA ALA A 161 -8.36 -26.58 -20.49
C ALA A 161 -9.53 -26.13 -19.59
N VAL A 162 -10.13 -24.95 -19.81
CA VAL A 162 -11.07 -24.39 -18.83
C VAL A 162 -12.36 -23.91 -19.50
N HIS A 163 -13.36 -24.80 -19.58
CA HIS A 163 -14.73 -24.44 -19.96
C HIS A 163 -15.53 -23.79 -18.80
N ARG A 164 -15.00 -23.81 -17.56
CA ARG A 164 -15.62 -23.20 -16.37
C ARG A 164 -14.55 -22.80 -15.34
N ALA A 165 -13.98 -21.60 -15.45
CA ALA A 165 -13.20 -20.99 -14.36
C ALA A 165 -14.10 -19.97 -13.65
N TRP A 166 -14.32 -20.19 -12.36
CA TRP A 166 -14.95 -19.19 -11.51
C TRP A 166 -13.86 -18.30 -10.92
N LEU A 167 -13.82 -17.03 -11.31
CA LEU A 167 -12.98 -16.03 -10.66
C LEU A 167 -13.69 -15.58 -9.36
N PHE A 168 -13.28 -16.14 -8.23
CA PHE A 168 -13.72 -15.66 -6.92
C PHE A 168 -12.75 -14.60 -6.39
N THR A 169 -13.18 -13.34 -6.34
CA THR A 169 -12.54 -12.31 -5.51
C THR A 169 -13.05 -12.42 -4.07
N ALA A 170 -12.26 -12.97 -3.17
CA ALA A 170 -12.54 -12.94 -1.73
C ALA A 170 -11.92 -11.69 -1.11
N VAL A 171 -12.75 -10.74 -0.67
CA VAL A 171 -12.31 -9.62 0.18
C VAL A 171 -12.31 -10.11 1.63
N TRP A 172 -11.14 -10.28 2.23
CA TRP A 172 -11.02 -10.67 3.64
C TRP A 172 -11.16 -9.44 4.56
N GLN A 173 -12.22 -9.38 5.38
CA GLN A 173 -12.34 -8.44 6.50
C GLN A 173 -12.44 -9.20 7.83
N PRO A 174 -11.53 -9.05 8.81
CA PRO A 174 -11.72 -9.57 10.16
C PRO A 174 -12.09 -8.47 11.19
N PRO A 175 -12.86 -8.75 12.26
CA PRO A 175 -14.00 -9.67 12.36
C PRO A 175 -15.26 -8.98 12.91
N LEU A 176 -16.27 -8.61 12.11
CA LEU A 176 -17.58 -8.29 12.70
C LEU A 176 -18.26 -9.63 12.97
N GLN A 177 -18.49 -9.93 14.25
CA GLN A 177 -19.31 -11.07 14.64
C GLN A 177 -20.70 -10.90 14.00
N SER A 178 -21.19 -12.00 13.44
CA SER A 178 -22.56 -12.23 12.93
C SER A 178 -23.06 -11.25 11.86
N VAL A 179 -22.96 -11.64 10.58
CA VAL A 179 -24.11 -12.06 9.74
C VAL A 179 -23.54 -12.80 8.51
N GLN A 180 -23.91 -14.07 8.36
CA GLN A 180 -23.75 -14.83 7.12
C GLN A 180 -24.66 -14.23 6.06
N HIS A 181 -24.15 -13.45 5.10
CA HIS A 181 -24.82 -13.26 3.82
C HIS A 181 -23.85 -13.67 2.71
N PHE A 182 -24.02 -14.91 2.26
CA PHE A 182 -23.52 -15.37 0.98
C PHE A 182 -24.32 -14.66 -0.11
N CYS A 183 -23.70 -13.72 -0.84
CA CYS A 183 -24.23 -13.32 -2.14
C CYS A 183 -23.76 -14.34 -3.18
N SER A 184 -24.50 -15.43 -3.32
CA SER A 184 -24.46 -16.26 -4.53
C SER A 184 -25.14 -15.47 -5.66
N ALA A 185 -24.36 -14.84 -6.54
CA ALA A 185 -24.90 -14.35 -7.81
C ALA A 185 -25.21 -15.57 -8.71
N SER A 186 -26.49 -15.73 -9.04
CA SER A 186 -26.96 -16.66 -10.09
C SER A 186 -26.37 -16.27 -11.46
N PRO A 187 -26.10 -17.23 -12.36
CA PRO A 187 -25.52 -16.95 -13.66
C PRO A 187 -26.51 -16.20 -14.54
N GLN A 188 -26.36 -14.87 -14.63
CA GLN A 188 -26.83 -14.11 -15.77
C GLN A 188 -25.62 -13.82 -16.65
N GLU A 189 -25.74 -14.21 -17.92
CA GLU A 189 -24.73 -14.10 -18.96
C GLU A 189 -24.10 -12.71 -18.98
N LEU A 190 -22.86 -12.62 -18.52
CA LEU A 190 -22.06 -11.40 -18.65
C LEU A 190 -21.64 -11.26 -20.11
N ASN A 191 -22.20 -10.25 -20.76
CA ASN A 191 -21.87 -9.80 -22.11
C ASN A 191 -20.34 -9.52 -22.19
N PRO A 192 -19.61 -10.02 -23.22
CA PRO A 192 -18.14 -9.99 -23.25
C PRO A 192 -17.47 -8.61 -23.32
N LEU A 193 -18.23 -7.52 -23.29
CA LEU A 193 -17.74 -6.16 -23.58
C LEU A 193 -17.67 -5.21 -22.37
N ASP A 194 -18.10 -5.63 -21.18
CA ASP A 194 -18.10 -4.74 -20.00
C ASP A 194 -16.87 -4.98 -19.09
N HIS A 195 -15.71 -4.50 -19.54
CA HIS A 195 -14.45 -4.62 -18.81
C HIS A 195 -14.25 -3.48 -17.79
N THR A 196 -14.90 -3.56 -16.63
CA THR A 196 -14.51 -2.73 -15.48
C THR A 196 -14.53 -3.49 -14.14
N LEU A 197 -13.62 -4.45 -13.98
CA LEU A 197 -13.30 -5.02 -12.67
C LEU A 197 -12.41 -4.05 -11.88
N ARG A 198 -13.00 -3.31 -10.94
CA ARG A 198 -12.27 -2.44 -10.00
C ARG A 198 -11.67 -3.29 -8.88
N VAL A 199 -10.39 -3.65 -9.02
CA VAL A 199 -9.63 -4.34 -7.97
C VAL A 199 -9.15 -3.32 -6.93
N LEU A 200 -9.83 -3.28 -5.79
CA LEU A 200 -9.41 -2.51 -4.61
C LEU A 200 -8.87 -3.47 -3.55
N SER A 201 -7.55 -3.58 -3.50
CA SER A 201 -6.76 -4.05 -2.36
C SER A 201 -6.91 -5.53 -1.94
N TRP A 202 -5.77 -6.21 -1.75
CA TRP A 202 -5.60 -7.61 -1.36
C TRP A 202 -6.25 -8.64 -2.30
N SER A 203 -5.61 -8.92 -3.44
CA SER A 203 -5.99 -10.08 -4.25
C SER A 203 -5.38 -11.36 -3.67
N LEU A 204 -6.23 -12.23 -3.09
CA LEU A 204 -5.98 -13.67 -3.07
C LEU A 204 -6.32 -14.20 -4.47
N VAL A 205 -5.32 -14.70 -5.19
CA VAL A 205 -5.54 -15.51 -6.40
C VAL A 205 -5.56 -16.97 -5.95
N TRP A 206 -6.72 -17.61 -6.07
CA TRP A 206 -6.87 -19.04 -5.83
C TRP A 206 -6.81 -19.76 -7.19
N LEU A 207 -5.78 -20.58 -7.38
CA LEU A 207 -5.63 -21.44 -8.55
C LEU A 207 -5.70 -22.89 -8.07
N GLU A 208 -6.80 -23.57 -8.40
CA GLU A 208 -6.90 -25.02 -8.23
C GLU A 208 -6.24 -25.69 -9.43
N SER A 209 -5.01 -26.17 -9.25
CA SER A 209 -4.42 -27.20 -10.09
C SER A 209 -4.04 -28.36 -9.19
N GLY A 210 -4.58 -29.54 -9.50
CA GLY A 210 -4.52 -30.74 -8.66
C GLY A 210 -3.17 -30.97 -7.98
N GLY A 211 -3.21 -31.10 -6.66
CA GLY A 211 -2.18 -31.79 -5.89
C GLY A 211 -1.21 -30.96 -5.05
N SER A 212 -1.20 -29.62 -5.10
CA SER A 212 -0.31 -28.83 -4.20
C SER A 212 -0.95 -27.52 -3.76
N ARG A 213 -1.12 -27.38 -2.45
CA ARG A 213 -1.70 -26.20 -1.78
C ARG A 213 -0.56 -25.22 -1.49
N GLY A 214 -0.57 -24.05 -2.12
CA GLY A 214 0.40 -23.00 -1.84
C GLY A 214 -0.24 -21.63 -1.91
N PHE A 215 -0.09 -20.84 -0.85
CA PHE A 215 -0.44 -19.42 -0.82
C PHE A 215 0.82 -18.60 -1.14
N ILE A 216 0.76 -17.68 -2.12
CA ILE A 216 1.79 -16.64 -2.28
C ILE A 216 1.22 -15.36 -1.66
N LEU A 217 1.44 -15.20 -0.36
CA LEU A 217 1.22 -13.94 0.36
C LEU A 217 2.54 -13.18 0.32
N SER A 218 2.62 -12.02 -0.36
CA SER A 218 3.78 -11.14 -0.17
C SER A 218 3.67 -10.48 1.22
N GLY A 219 4.19 -11.17 2.24
CA GLY A 219 3.99 -10.88 3.66
C GLY A 219 4.82 -9.76 4.29
N ASN A 220 5.21 -8.74 3.51
CA ASN A 220 6.02 -7.62 4.00
C ASN A 220 5.22 -6.30 3.89
N MET A 221 5.04 -5.60 5.02
CA MET A 221 4.28 -4.33 5.08
C MET A 221 5.17 -3.10 4.90
N ASP A 222 6.42 -3.19 5.33
CA ASP A 222 7.37 -2.09 5.27
C ASP A 222 8.48 -2.45 4.31
N PHE A 223 8.62 -1.65 3.27
CA PHE A 223 9.74 -1.77 2.35
C PHE A 223 10.32 -0.40 2.07
N CYS A 224 11.65 -0.37 2.09
CA CYS A 224 12.49 0.74 1.70
C CYS A 224 13.39 0.20 0.59
N VAL A 225 13.35 0.86 -0.56
CA VAL A 225 14.10 0.54 -1.76
C VAL A 225 15.00 1.73 -2.05
N VAL A 226 16.30 1.50 -2.21
CA VAL A 226 17.32 2.52 -2.48
C VAL A 226 18.18 2.18 -3.68
#